data_AF-A0A061N0J8-F1
#
_entry.id   AF-A0A061N0J8-F1
#
_cell.length_a   1.000
_cell.length_b   1.000
_cell.length_c   1.000
_cell.angle_alpha   90.00
_cell.angle_beta   90.00
_cell.angle_gamma   90.00
#
_symmetry.space_group_name_H-M   'P 1'
#
loop_
_entity.id
_entity.type
_entity.pdbx_description
1 polymer ?
#
loop_
_entity_poly.entity_id
_entity_poly.type
_entity_poly.pdbx_seq_one_letter_code
_entity_poly.pdbx_strand_id
1 'polypeptide(L)'
;MSKPMFKEFKEEKDALEAVKKMRTKFSPSCINVINPYPQDRHTLSAADYGLPEENVCYKGVQQSYQSKLISCGFNANEITQLEREVQEGTLLVIVCQ
;
A
#
# COMPACT_ATOMS: atom_id res chain seq x y z
N MET A 1 9.59 -16.28 8.04
CA MET A 1 9.31 -14.90 7.59
C MET A 1 7.97 -14.51 8.22
N SER A 2 7.94 -13.42 8.99
CA SER A 2 6.70 -12.92 9.61
C SER A 2 5.77 -12.40 8.52
N LYS A 3 4.45 -12.60 8.68
CA LYS A 3 3.47 -12.08 7.72
C LYS A 3 3.54 -10.54 7.69
N PRO A 4 3.50 -9.92 6.50
CA PRO A 4 3.40 -8.47 6.38
C PRO A 4 2.10 -7.97 7.02
N MET A 5 2.18 -6.85 7.75
CA MET A 5 1.00 -6.20 8.31
C MET A 5 0.43 -5.27 7.24
N PHE A 6 -0.84 -5.47 6.86
CA PHE A 6 -1.52 -4.56 5.95
C PHE A 6 -2.90 -4.17 6.45
N LYS A 7 -3.40 -3.03 5.96
CA LYS A 7 -4.77 -2.58 6.19
C LYS A 7 -5.30 -1.84 4.97
N GLU A 8 -6.58 -2.06 4.69
CA GLU A 8 -7.33 -1.49 3.58
C GLU A 8 -8.06 -0.22 3.99
N PHE A 9 -8.07 0.78 3.10
CA PHE A 9 -8.72 2.07 3.31
C PHE A 9 -9.45 2.50 2.05
N LYS A 10 -10.70 2.94 2.19
CA LYS A 10 -11.48 3.51 1.07
C LYS A 10 -11.20 5.00 0.88
N GLU A 11 -10.97 5.70 1.99
CA GLU A 11 -10.71 7.13 2.03
C GLU A 11 -9.21 7.41 2.13
N GLU A 12 -8.73 8.33 1.30
CA GLU A 12 -7.31 8.72 1.26
C GLU A 12 -6.82 9.33 2.58
N LYS A 13 -7.70 10.04 3.28
CA LYS A 13 -7.43 10.64 4.60
C LYS A 13 -7.16 9.60 5.67
N ASP A 14 -7.92 8.50 5.68
CA ASP A 14 -7.73 7.44 6.66
C ASP A 14 -6.41 6.70 6.43
N ALA A 15 -6.05 6.48 5.16
CA ALA A 15 -4.74 5.94 4.79
C ALA A 15 -3.61 6.86 5.27
N LEU A 16 -3.75 8.18 5.11
CA LEU A 16 -2.77 9.16 5.59
C LEU A 16 -2.60 9.10 7.12
N GLU A 17 -3.69 9.06 7.87
CA GLU A 17 -3.63 8.92 9.33
C GLU A 17 -2.98 7.61 9.75
N ALA A 18 -3.27 6.52 9.05
CA ALA A 18 -2.64 5.22 9.29
C ALA A 18 -1.13 5.28 9.04
N VAL A 19 -0.69 5.87 7.92
CA VAL A 19 0.73 6.05 7.63
C VAL A 19 1.41 6.91 8.69
N LYS A 20 0.81 8.02 9.11
CA LYS A 20 1.35 8.87 10.20
C LYS A 20 1.54 8.07 11.48
N LYS A 21 0.56 7.23 11.86
CA LYS A 21 0.68 6.33 13.03
C LYS A 21 1.79 5.31 12.83
N MET A 22 1.89 4.66 11.67
CA MET A 22 2.93 3.66 11.39
C MET A 22 4.34 4.26 11.40
N ARG A 23 4.51 5.49 10.92
CA ARG A 23 5.79 6.21 10.94
C ARG A 23 6.34 6.50 12.35
N THR A 24 5.50 6.44 13.38
CA THR A 24 5.97 6.53 14.77
C THR A 24 6.67 5.27 15.27
N LYS A 25 6.50 4.14 14.57
CA LYS A 25 7.01 2.82 14.96
C LYS A 25 7.93 2.18 13.93
N PHE A 26 7.77 2.53 12.66
CA PHE A 26 8.48 1.93 11.53
C PHE A 26 9.16 2.99 10.68
N SER A 27 10.29 2.63 10.08
CA SER A 27 10.98 3.48 9.12
C SER A 27 10.08 3.77 7.91
N PRO A 28 10.08 4.99 7.36
CA PRO A 28 9.33 5.33 6.15
C PRO A 28 9.61 4.40 4.97
N SER A 29 10.83 3.90 4.84
CA SER A 29 11.25 2.93 3.82
C SER A 29 10.52 1.58 3.91
N CYS A 30 10.00 1.21 5.08
CA CYS A 30 9.27 -0.04 5.29
C CYS A 30 7.77 0.08 5.02
N ILE A 31 7.24 1.31 4.90
CA ILE A 31 5.80 1.57 4.76
C ILE A 31 5.49 1.83 3.29
N ASN A 32 4.59 1.04 2.72
CA ASN A 32 4.13 1.18 1.34
C ASN A 32 2.65 1.57 1.32
N VAL A 33 2.28 2.46 0.39
CA VAL A 33 0.90 2.80 0.05
C VAL A 33 0.66 2.35 -1.38
N ILE A 34 -0.22 1.36 -1.55
CA ILE A 34 -0.47 0.73 -2.84
C ILE A 34 -1.94 0.88 -3.17
N ASN A 35 -2.23 1.26 -4.41
CA ASN A 35 -3.57 1.20 -4.97
C ASN A 35 -3.58 0.22 -6.15
N PRO A 36 -4.11 -1.00 -5.95
CA PRO A 36 -4.18 -2.01 -7.01
C PRO A 36 -5.06 -1.57 -8.19
N TYR A 37 -6.16 -0.88 -7.89
CA TYR A 37 -7.16 -0.44 -8.86
C TYR A 37 -7.43 1.06 -8.69
N PRO A 38 -6.59 1.92 -9.27
CA PRO A 38 -6.67 3.36 -9.04
C PRO A 38 -7.95 3.99 -9.58
N GLN A 39 -8.40 5.01 -8.86
CA GLN A 39 -9.42 5.96 -9.30
C GLN A 39 -8.82 7.37 -9.19
N ASP A 40 -9.23 8.28 -10.06
CA ASP A 40 -8.81 9.70 -10.08
C ASP A 40 -9.11 10.50 -8.80
N ARG A 41 -9.72 9.87 -7.78
CA ARG A 41 -10.04 10.51 -6.50
C ARG A 41 -8.86 10.61 -5.52
N HIS A 42 -7.77 9.89 -5.76
CA HIS A 42 -6.59 9.87 -4.90
C HIS A 42 -5.53 10.82 -5.43
N THR A 43 -5.15 11.81 -4.61
CA THR A 43 -4.32 12.95 -5.02
C THR A 43 -3.08 13.13 -4.16
N LEU A 44 -2.98 12.44 -3.02
CA LEU A 44 -1.85 12.60 -2.12
C LEU A 44 -0.60 11.98 -2.72
N SER A 45 0.49 12.73 -2.69
CA SER A 45 1.80 12.29 -3.15
C SER A 45 2.60 11.59 -2.04
N ALA A 46 3.71 10.95 -2.41
CA ALA A 46 4.64 10.38 -1.43
C ALA A 46 5.12 11.42 -0.39
N ALA A 47 5.28 12.68 -0.79
CA ALA A 47 5.63 13.77 0.12
C ALA A 47 4.55 14.04 1.16
N ASP A 48 3.26 13.97 0.79
CA ASP A 48 2.13 14.16 1.70
C ASP A 48 2.09 13.05 2.78
N TYR A 49 2.41 11.81 2.38
CA TYR A 49 2.58 10.70 3.32
C TYR A 49 3.90 10.78 4.11
N GLY A 50 4.87 11.55 3.62
CA GLY A 50 6.25 11.59 4.09
C GLY A 50 6.94 10.23 3.95
N LEU A 51 6.74 9.59 2.80
CA LEU A 51 7.33 8.33 2.39
C LEU A 51 8.22 8.55 1.16
N PRO A 52 9.15 7.63 0.85
CA PRO A 52 9.86 7.60 -0.42
C PRO A 52 8.90 7.48 -1.60
N GLU A 53 9.22 8.09 -2.75
CA GLU A 53 8.38 8.02 -3.96
C GLU A 53 8.17 6.58 -4.43
N GLU A 54 9.20 5.75 -4.32
CA GLU A 54 9.10 4.34 -4.65
C GLU A 54 8.05 3.60 -3.81
N ASN A 55 7.74 4.05 -2.60
CA ASN A 55 6.83 3.37 -1.68
C ASN A 55 5.35 3.72 -1.89
N VAL A 56 5.05 4.64 -2.80
CA VAL A 56 3.68 5.04 -3.13
C VAL A 56 3.37 4.66 -4.57
N CYS A 57 2.42 3.75 -4.76
CA CYS A 57 2.10 3.17 -6.06
C CYS A 57 0.60 3.31 -6.39
N TYR A 58 0.27 4.32 -7.20
CA TYR A 58 -1.08 4.55 -7.72
C TYR A 58 -1.30 4.13 -9.16
N LYS A 59 -0.26 3.73 -9.90
CA LYS A 59 -0.34 3.75 -11.37
C LYS A 59 -1.12 2.59 -12.00
N GLY A 60 -1.78 1.72 -11.24
CA GLY A 60 -2.56 0.59 -11.78
C GLY A 60 -1.73 -0.37 -12.65
N VAL A 61 -0.40 -0.23 -12.64
CA VAL A 61 0.49 -1.14 -13.36
C VAL A 61 0.55 -2.41 -12.53
N GLN A 62 -0.23 -3.41 -12.94
CA GLN A 62 -0.45 -4.64 -12.17
C GLN A 62 0.87 -5.31 -11.75
N GLN A 63 1.83 -5.41 -12.68
CA GLN A 63 3.15 -5.96 -12.39
C GLN A 63 3.93 -5.16 -11.34
N SER A 64 3.74 -3.83 -11.27
CA SER A 64 4.49 -2.97 -10.36
C SER A 64 4.07 -3.14 -8.90
N TYR A 65 2.78 -3.35 -8.60
CA TYR A 65 2.35 -3.56 -7.22
C TYR A 65 2.48 -5.01 -6.79
N GLN A 66 2.24 -5.99 -7.68
CA GLN A 66 2.41 -7.40 -7.33
C GLN A 66 3.85 -7.70 -6.93
N SER A 67 4.85 -7.17 -7.65
CA SER A 67 6.25 -7.30 -7.27
C SER A 67 6.55 -6.70 -5.89
N LYS A 68 5.93 -5.56 -5.53
CA LYS A 68 6.06 -4.99 -4.19
C LYS A 68 5.47 -5.86 -3.11
N LEU A 69 4.27 -6.41 -3.33
CA LEU A 69 3.64 -7.35 -2.40
C LEU A 69 4.54 -8.58 -2.19
N ILE A 70 5.09 -9.15 -3.27
CA ILE A 70 6.03 -10.27 -3.19
C ILE A 70 7.28 -9.89 -2.37
N SER A 71 7.88 -8.73 -2.65
CA SER A 71 9.04 -8.23 -1.88
C SER A 71 8.73 -8.01 -0.40
N CYS A 72 7.47 -7.74 -0.06
CA CYS A 72 7.00 -7.61 1.33
C CYS A 72 6.61 -8.95 1.97
N GLY A 73 6.75 -10.07 1.27
CA GLY A 73 6.53 -11.42 1.79
C GLY A 73 5.15 -12.02 1.51
N PHE A 74 4.33 -11.38 0.67
CA PHE A 74 3.09 -12.01 0.19
C PHE A 74 3.41 -13.09 -0.84
N ASN A 75 2.67 -14.20 -0.80
CA ASN A 75 2.73 -15.20 -1.86
C ASN A 75 1.69 -14.95 -2.96
N ALA A 76 1.84 -15.62 -4.12
CA ALA A 76 0.97 -15.42 -5.27
C ALA A 76 -0.53 -15.70 -4.98
N ASN A 77 -0.83 -16.66 -4.09
CA ASN A 77 -2.21 -16.96 -3.71
C ASN A 77 -2.81 -15.85 -2.85
N GLU A 78 -2.05 -15.31 -1.88
CA GLU A 78 -2.49 -14.17 -1.06
C GLU A 78 -2.72 -12.92 -1.91
N ILE A 79 -1.85 -12.66 -2.90
CA ILE A 79 -2.01 -11.55 -3.84
C ILE A 79 -3.28 -11.74 -4.67
N THR A 80 -3.47 -12.92 -5.25
CA THR A 80 -4.66 -13.24 -6.07
C THR A 80 -5.94 -13.11 -5.25
N GLN A 81 -5.91 -13.53 -3.99
CA GLN A 81 -7.06 -13.41 -3.10
C GLN A 81 -7.32 -11.94 -2.76
N LEU A 82 -6.29 -11.18 -2.40
CA LEU A 82 -6.40 -9.75 -2.13
C LEU A 82 -6.95 -8.97 -3.33
N GLU A 83 -6.52 -9.30 -4.56
CA GLU A 83 -7.05 -8.72 -5.80
C GLU A 83 -8.54 -9.00 -6.03
N ARG A 84 -9.05 -10.15 -5.55
CA ARG A 84 -10.48 -10.49 -5.65
C ARG A 84 -11.33 -9.78 -4.60
N GLU A 85 -10.76 -9.46 -3.44
CA GLU A 85 -11.47 -8.85 -2.33
C GLU A 85 -11.41 -7.32 -2.36
N VAL A 86 -10.31 -6.76 -2.88
CA VAL A 86 -10.09 -5.32 -2.98
C VAL A 86 -11.02 -4.69 -4.01
N GLN A 87 -11.77 -3.69 -3.56
CA GLN A 87 -12.64 -2.88 -4.40
C GLN A 87 -11.84 -1.78 -5.12
N GLU A 88 -12.37 -1.35 -6.27
CA GLU A 88 -11.79 -0.22 -7.01
C GLU A 88 -11.64 1.03 -6.11
N GLY A 89 -10.49 1.69 -6.23
CA GLY A 89 -10.13 2.85 -5.44
C GLY A 89 -9.77 2.55 -3.98
N THR A 90 -9.53 1.29 -3.59
CA THR A 90 -9.05 0.94 -2.25
C THR A 90 -7.54 1.16 -2.14
N LEU A 91 -7.11 1.76 -1.04
CA LEU A 91 -5.71 1.94 -0.67
C LEU A 91 -5.27 0.88 0.32
N LEU A 92 -4.13 0.26 0.05
CA LEU A 92 -3.45 -0.68 0.92
C LEU A 92 -2.28 0.02 1.58
N VAL A 93 -2.28 0.08 2.91
CA VAL A 93 -1.11 0.50 3.69
C VAL A 93 -0.44 -0.75 4.24
N ILE A 94 0.81 -0.97 3.85
CA ILE A 94 1.54 -2.21 4.10
C ILE A 94 2.85 -1.87 4.80
N VAL A 95 3.19 -2.63 5.84
CA VAL A 95 4.49 -2.56 6.52
C VAL A 95 5.27 -3.83 6.21
N CYS A 96 6.43 -3.67 5.56
CA CYS A 96 7.32 -4.75 5.15
C CYS A 96 8.49 -4.83 6.14
N GLN A 97 8.71 -6.01 6.73
CA GLN A 97 9.73 -6.28 7.77
C GLN A 97 10.82 -7.21 7.25
#